data_AF-A0A258E489-F1
#
_entry.id   AF-A0A258E489-F1
#
_cell.length_a   1.000
_cell.length_b   1.000
_cell.length_c   1.000
_cell.angle_alpha   90.00
_cell.angle_beta   90.00
_cell.angle_gamma   90.00
#
_symmetry.space_group_name_H-M   'P 1'
#
loop_
_entity.id
_entity.type
_entity.pdbx_description
1 polymer ?
#
loop_
_entity_poly.entity_id
_entity_poly.type
_entity_poly.pdbx_seq_one_letter_code
_entity_poly.pdbx_strand_id
1 'polypeptide(L)'
;MAWRISASPTPWPRDDEGAQTDAALQEVLAPYGLACWPETLASAQARLCRAIDAAAETQRQRWITPGAGQAMTYLTKADEARRAVSAGAAADTADYPLLAAEIGITAASLLEVAGAVLAAHQAWLVAGAAIEAARLACKAAVGTAADIAGAEAAAAAVVWPA
;
A
#
# COMPACT_ATOMS: atom_id res chain seq x y z
N MET A 1 -38.44 1.11 -4.24
CA MET A 1 -37.27 1.75 -3.59
C MET A 1 -36.02 1.03 -4.06
N ALA A 2 -35.17 1.67 -4.86
CA ALA A 2 -33.92 1.08 -5.33
C ALA A 2 -32.79 1.49 -4.38
N TRP A 3 -32.16 0.53 -3.70
CA TRP A 3 -30.96 0.76 -2.91
C TRP A 3 -29.80 1.07 -3.85
N ARG A 4 -29.27 2.30 -3.80
CA ARG A 4 -28.06 2.67 -4.53
C ARG A 4 -26.86 2.30 -3.65
N ILE A 5 -26.00 1.42 -4.15
CA ILE A 5 -24.69 1.17 -3.54
C ILE A 5 -23.81 2.37 -3.89
N SER A 6 -23.79 3.38 -3.02
CA SER A 6 -22.76 4.42 -3.05
C SER A 6 -21.49 3.84 -2.43
N ALA A 7 -20.31 4.12 -2.98
CA ALA A 7 -19.02 3.71 -2.42
C ALA A 7 -18.70 4.39 -1.08
N SER A 8 -19.50 5.38 -0.67
CA SER A 8 -19.42 5.97 0.66
C SER A 8 -20.23 5.13 1.65
N PRO A 9 -19.64 4.68 2.76
CA PRO A 9 -20.39 4.05 3.84
C PRO A 9 -21.56 4.96 4.24
N THR A 10 -22.75 4.39 4.40
CA THR A 10 -23.88 5.13 4.95
C THR A 10 -23.47 5.66 6.32
N PRO A 11 -23.54 6.97 6.58
CA PRO A 11 -23.16 7.50 7.88
C PRO A 11 -24.07 6.87 8.95
N TRP A 12 -23.44 6.24 9.95
CA TRP A 12 -24.08 5.81 11.19
C TRP A 12 -24.64 7.02 11.98
N PRO A 13 -25.55 6.78 12.94
CA PRO A 13 -26.18 7.79 13.79
C PRO A 13 -25.15 8.75 14.41
N ARG A 14 -25.55 10.01 14.53
CA ARG A 14 -24.74 11.09 15.12
C ARG A 14 -25.35 11.52 16.44
N ASP A 15 -24.52 11.99 17.36
CA ASP A 15 -24.96 12.69 18.57
C ASP A 15 -25.52 14.08 18.24
N ASP A 16 -25.94 14.79 19.30
CA ASP A 16 -26.52 16.13 19.22
C ASP A 16 -25.53 17.16 18.64
N GLU A 17 -24.22 16.89 18.76
CA GLU A 17 -23.13 17.68 18.17
C GLU A 17 -22.83 17.31 16.71
N GLY A 18 -23.49 16.29 16.15
CA GLY A 18 -23.32 15.82 14.79
C GLY A 18 -22.10 14.91 14.57
N ALA A 19 -21.49 14.41 15.64
CA ALA A 19 -20.37 13.47 15.63
C ALA A 19 -20.87 12.02 15.71
N GLN A 20 -20.13 11.08 15.08
CA GLN A 20 -20.44 9.65 15.15
C GLN A 20 -19.71 9.05 16.33
N THR A 21 -20.44 8.81 17.42
CA THR A 21 -19.90 8.24 18.66
C THR A 21 -20.45 6.86 18.92
N ASP A 22 -19.72 6.05 19.69
CA ASP A 22 -20.21 4.76 20.18
C ASP A 22 -21.49 4.92 21.02
N ALA A 23 -21.64 6.05 21.71
CA ALA A 23 -22.87 6.39 22.45
C ALA A 23 -24.07 6.56 21.50
N ALA A 24 -23.94 7.40 20.47
CA ALA A 24 -25.00 7.58 19.47
C ALA A 24 -25.32 6.27 18.72
N LEU A 25 -24.31 5.44 18.50
CA LEU A 25 -24.48 4.09 17.94
C LEU A 25 -25.24 3.17 18.91
N GLN A 26 -24.89 3.17 20.19
CA GLN A 26 -25.51 2.35 21.23
C GLN A 26 -27.01 2.64 21.37
N GLU A 27 -27.40 3.91 21.26
CA GLU A 27 -28.81 4.33 21.32
C GLU A 27 -29.65 3.67 20.23
N VAL A 28 -29.11 3.55 19.01
CA VAL A 28 -29.81 2.91 17.90
C VAL A 28 -29.80 1.38 18.00
N LEU A 29 -28.77 0.80 18.60
CA LEU A 29 -28.64 -0.65 18.76
C LEU A 29 -29.44 -1.21 19.94
N ALA A 30 -29.65 -0.41 20.99
CA ALA A 30 -30.31 -0.83 22.23
C ALA A 30 -31.73 -1.41 22.05
N PRO A 31 -32.62 -0.83 21.21
CA PRO A 31 -33.95 -1.40 20.95
C PRO A 31 -33.93 -2.82 20.34
N TYR A 32 -32.82 -3.20 19.70
CA TYR A 32 -32.63 -4.52 19.09
C TYR A 32 -31.89 -5.50 20.00
N GLY A 33 -31.59 -5.13 21.25
CA GLY A 33 -30.81 -5.95 22.18
C GLY A 33 -29.34 -6.10 21.77
N LEU A 34 -28.83 -5.19 20.93
CA LEU A 34 -27.45 -5.17 20.47
C LEU A 34 -26.64 -4.15 21.29
N ALA A 35 -25.38 -4.48 21.59
CA ALA A 35 -24.46 -3.60 22.30
C ALA A 35 -23.26 -3.25 21.41
N CYS A 36 -22.88 -1.97 21.37
CA CYS A 36 -21.53 -1.59 20.97
C CYS A 36 -20.61 -1.92 22.14
N TRP A 37 -19.69 -2.84 21.91
CA TRP A 37 -18.66 -3.14 22.90
C TRP A 37 -17.57 -2.07 22.78
N PRO A 38 -17.07 -1.52 23.90
CA PRO A 38 -15.98 -0.56 23.84
C PRO A 38 -14.78 -1.19 23.13
N GLU A 39 -14.09 -0.41 22.30
CA GLU A 39 -12.90 -0.89 21.61
C GLU A 39 -11.87 -1.38 22.65
N THR A 40 -11.34 -2.59 22.43
CA THR A 40 -10.23 -3.13 23.23
C THR A 40 -8.90 -2.66 22.66
N LEU A 41 -7.85 -2.61 23.47
CA LEU A 41 -6.50 -2.31 22.98
C LEU A 41 -6.09 -3.25 21.82
N ALA A 42 -6.37 -4.54 21.95
CA ALA A 42 -6.04 -5.52 20.92
C ALA A 42 -6.78 -5.24 19.59
N SER A 43 -8.07 -4.89 19.64
CA SER A 43 -8.83 -4.52 18.44
C SER A 43 -8.35 -3.20 17.82
N ALA A 44 -7.99 -2.21 18.64
CA ALA A 44 -7.40 -0.95 18.19
C ALA A 44 -6.06 -1.18 17.49
N GLN A 45 -5.14 -1.94 18.08
CA GLN A 45 -3.85 -2.29 17.48
C GLN A 45 -4.03 -3.00 16.13
N ALA A 46 -4.96 -3.95 16.04
CA ALA A 46 -5.25 -4.65 14.80
C ALA A 46 -5.82 -3.72 13.72
N ARG A 47 -6.73 -2.80 14.08
CA ARG A 47 -7.28 -1.77 13.19
C ARG A 47 -6.18 -0.84 12.68
N LEU A 48 -5.34 -0.33 13.57
CA LEU A 48 -4.24 0.57 13.25
C LEU A 48 -3.19 -0.12 12.36
N CYS A 49 -2.85 -1.38 12.63
CA CYS A 49 -1.94 -2.14 11.77
C CYS A 49 -2.47 -2.30 10.34
N ARG A 50 -3.79 -2.55 10.17
CA ARG A 50 -4.41 -2.59 8.84
C ARG A 50 -4.35 -1.23 8.15
N ALA A 51 -4.59 -0.14 8.89
CA ALA A 51 -4.49 1.21 8.36
C ALA A 51 -3.05 1.56 7.92
N ILE A 52 -2.05 1.15 8.69
CA ILE A 52 -0.62 1.31 8.34
C ILE A 52 -0.27 0.49 7.10
N ASP A 53 -0.74 -0.74 6.98
CA ASP A 53 -0.51 -1.59 5.80
C ASP A 53 -1.16 -0.97 4.54
N ALA A 54 -2.37 -0.40 4.66
CA ALA A 54 -3.03 0.33 3.57
C ALA A 54 -2.29 1.62 3.20
N ALA A 55 -1.84 2.40 4.18
CA ALA A 55 -1.06 3.61 3.94
C ALA A 55 0.28 3.31 3.26
N ALA A 56 0.96 2.23 3.65
CA ALA A 56 2.18 1.76 2.98
C ALA A 56 1.92 1.44 1.52
N GLU A 57 0.80 0.78 1.22
CA GLU A 57 0.41 0.48 -0.17
C GLU A 57 0.13 1.75 -0.98
N THR A 58 -0.53 2.75 -0.39
CA THR A 58 -0.68 4.08 -1.02
C THR A 58 0.67 4.73 -1.33
N GLN A 59 1.68 4.58 -0.46
CA GLN A 59 3.03 5.08 -0.76
C GLN A 59 3.68 4.32 -1.92
N ARG A 60 3.54 2.99 -1.96
CA ARG A 60 4.09 2.16 -3.05
C ARG A 60 3.53 2.56 -4.42
N GLN A 61 2.23 2.88 -4.46
CA GLN A 61 1.53 3.27 -5.69
C GLN A 61 2.01 4.61 -6.30
N ARG A 62 2.85 5.38 -5.60
CA ARG A 62 3.52 6.55 -6.17
C ARG A 62 4.65 6.19 -7.14
N TRP A 63 5.15 4.96 -7.05
CA TRP A 63 6.31 4.47 -7.81
C TRP A 63 5.93 3.40 -8.83
N ILE A 64 4.85 2.66 -8.57
CA ILE A 64 4.41 1.55 -9.39
C ILE A 64 2.91 1.63 -9.66
N THR A 65 2.49 1.11 -10.81
CA THR A 65 1.07 0.91 -11.11
C THR A 65 0.56 -0.32 -10.35
N PRO A 66 -0.57 -0.22 -9.62
CA PRO A 66 -1.12 -1.34 -8.86
C PRO A 66 -1.66 -2.45 -9.76
N GLY A 67 -1.56 -3.69 -9.28
CA GLY A 67 -2.14 -4.87 -9.93
C GLY A 67 -1.19 -6.06 -9.98
N ALA A 68 -1.71 -7.26 -9.74
CA ALA A 68 -0.88 -8.47 -9.69
C ALA A 68 -0.20 -8.77 -11.04
N GLY A 69 -0.93 -8.65 -12.16
CA GLY A 69 -0.36 -8.83 -13.49
C GLY A 69 0.72 -7.79 -13.81
N GLN A 70 0.49 -6.53 -13.41
CA GLN A 70 1.46 -5.45 -13.59
C GLN A 70 2.73 -5.68 -12.76
N ALA A 71 2.60 -6.15 -11.52
CA ALA A 71 3.73 -6.51 -10.67
C ALA A 71 4.54 -7.66 -11.28
N MET A 72 3.88 -8.68 -11.83
CA MET A 72 4.56 -9.75 -12.56
C MET A 72 5.35 -9.21 -13.75
N THR A 73 4.77 -8.30 -14.55
CA THR A 73 5.48 -7.65 -15.66
C THR A 73 6.72 -6.90 -15.20
N TYR A 74 6.65 -6.11 -14.13
CA TYR A 74 7.82 -5.37 -13.62
C TYR A 74 8.92 -6.30 -13.11
N LEU A 75 8.58 -7.38 -12.41
CA LEU A 75 9.55 -8.35 -11.94
C LEU A 75 10.23 -9.09 -13.10
N THR A 76 9.46 -9.53 -14.10
CA THR A 76 10.01 -10.20 -15.29
C THR A 76 10.90 -9.24 -16.09
N LYS A 77 10.49 -7.98 -16.28
CA LYS A 77 11.32 -6.97 -16.95
C LYS A 77 12.65 -6.73 -16.24
N ALA A 78 12.65 -6.64 -14.91
CA ALA A 78 13.88 -6.47 -14.14
C ALA A 78 14.82 -7.70 -14.28
N ASP A 79 14.25 -8.90 -14.40
CA ASP A 79 15.01 -10.12 -14.65
C ASP A 79 15.63 -10.15 -16.05
N GLU A 80 14.81 -9.92 -17.09
CA GLU A 80 15.27 -9.80 -18.47
C GLU A 80 16.37 -8.75 -18.59
N ALA A 81 16.23 -7.59 -17.93
CA ALA A 81 17.20 -6.50 -18.00
C ALA A 81 18.54 -6.88 -17.39
N ARG A 82 18.55 -7.57 -16.24
CA ARG A 82 19.80 -8.08 -15.65
C ARG A 82 20.50 -9.07 -16.57
N ARG A 83 19.75 -9.99 -17.17
CA ARG A 83 20.27 -10.98 -18.12
C ARG A 83 20.82 -10.32 -19.38
N ALA A 84 20.09 -9.37 -19.97
CA ALA A 84 20.51 -8.65 -21.17
C ALA A 84 21.80 -7.86 -20.93
N VAL A 85 21.90 -7.13 -19.81
CA VAL A 85 23.13 -6.42 -19.43
C VAL A 85 24.30 -7.39 -19.21
N SER A 86 24.05 -8.53 -18.57
CA SER A 86 25.07 -9.58 -18.38
C SER A 86 25.54 -10.19 -19.70
N ALA A 87 24.67 -10.36 -20.68
CA ALA A 87 25.00 -10.88 -22.01
C ALA A 87 25.68 -9.82 -22.91
N GLY A 88 25.42 -8.53 -22.66
CA GLY A 88 26.03 -7.42 -23.39
C GLY A 88 25.74 -7.49 -24.88
N ALA A 89 26.78 -7.35 -25.71
CA ALA A 89 26.65 -7.36 -27.17
C ALA A 89 26.16 -8.70 -27.75
N ALA A 90 26.18 -9.80 -26.96
CA ALA A 90 25.68 -11.10 -27.38
C ALA A 90 24.16 -11.27 -27.11
N ALA A 91 23.50 -10.29 -26.50
CA ALA A 91 22.07 -10.36 -26.22
C ALA A 91 21.23 -10.30 -27.52
N ASP A 92 20.43 -11.33 -27.77
CA ASP A 92 19.44 -11.33 -28.85
C ASP A 92 18.08 -10.87 -28.31
N THR A 93 17.44 -9.92 -28.97
CA THR A 93 16.08 -9.45 -28.65
C THR A 93 15.04 -10.56 -28.53
N ALA A 94 15.19 -11.68 -29.24
CA ALA A 94 14.27 -12.81 -29.15
C ALA A 94 14.22 -13.46 -27.75
N ASP A 95 15.31 -13.33 -26.97
CA ASP A 95 15.43 -13.87 -25.61
C ASP A 95 14.84 -12.95 -24.53
N TYR A 96 14.44 -11.73 -24.89
CA TYR A 96 13.97 -10.68 -23.97
C TYR A 96 12.69 -10.00 -24.48
N PRO A 97 11.59 -10.76 -24.65
CA PRO A 97 10.39 -10.28 -25.34
C PRO A 97 9.75 -9.06 -24.68
N LEU A 98 9.82 -8.91 -23.35
CA LEU A 98 9.25 -7.74 -22.68
C LEU A 98 10.10 -6.49 -22.90
N LEU A 99 11.43 -6.61 -22.93
CA LEU A 99 12.31 -5.49 -23.26
C LEU A 99 12.26 -5.14 -24.75
N ALA A 100 12.21 -6.15 -25.62
CA ALA A 100 12.13 -5.96 -27.06
C ALA A 100 10.88 -5.17 -27.47
N ALA A 101 9.75 -5.37 -26.77
CA ALA A 101 8.52 -4.62 -26.98
C ALA A 101 8.63 -3.12 -26.67
N GLU A 102 9.68 -2.68 -25.97
CA GLU A 102 9.90 -1.28 -25.58
C GLU A 102 10.98 -0.57 -26.41
N ILE A 103 11.63 -1.27 -27.34
CA ILE A 103 12.59 -0.67 -28.26
C ILE A 103 11.85 0.32 -29.17
N GLY A 104 12.37 1.54 -29.25
CA GLY A 104 11.74 2.66 -29.96
C GLY A 104 10.66 3.40 -29.15
N ILE A 105 10.27 2.89 -27.98
CA ILE A 105 9.31 3.54 -27.06
C ILE A 105 10.06 4.12 -25.86
N THR A 106 10.82 3.27 -25.15
CA THR A 106 11.57 3.64 -23.95
C THR A 106 12.98 4.10 -24.31
N ALA A 107 13.66 3.39 -25.21
CA ALA A 107 15.00 3.74 -25.70
C ALA A 107 15.27 3.09 -27.07
N ALA A 108 16.42 3.40 -27.70
CA ALA A 108 16.68 3.02 -29.10
C ALA A 108 17.21 1.58 -29.27
N SER A 109 17.73 0.96 -28.21
CA SER A 109 18.29 -0.40 -28.27
C SER A 109 17.92 -1.25 -27.05
N LEU A 110 18.06 -2.58 -27.18
CA LEU A 110 17.81 -3.52 -26.09
C LEU A 110 18.60 -3.19 -24.82
N LEU A 111 19.90 -2.89 -24.93
CA LEU A 111 20.74 -2.58 -23.77
C LEU A 111 20.39 -1.22 -23.14
N GLU A 112 19.97 -0.24 -23.94
CA GLU A 112 19.49 1.03 -23.40
C GLU A 112 18.15 0.87 -22.67
N VAL A 113 17.21 0.08 -23.23
CA VAL A 113 15.96 -0.27 -22.55
C VAL A 113 16.25 -1.02 -21.25
N ALA A 114 17.14 -2.01 -21.27
CA ALA A 114 17.57 -2.74 -20.09
C ALA A 114 18.16 -1.80 -19.02
N GLY A 115 19.02 -0.86 -19.43
CA GLY A 115 19.57 0.17 -18.54
C GLY A 115 18.49 1.04 -17.90
N ALA A 116 17.52 1.52 -18.68
CA ALA A 116 16.40 2.31 -18.18
C ALA A 116 15.53 1.53 -17.18
N VAL A 117 15.26 0.26 -17.47
CA VAL A 117 14.51 -0.63 -16.58
C VAL A 117 15.25 -0.88 -15.26
N LEU A 118 16.57 -1.14 -15.31
CA LEU A 118 17.36 -1.33 -14.09
C LEU A 118 17.45 -0.05 -13.26
N ALA A 119 17.58 1.12 -13.90
CA ALA A 119 17.55 2.40 -13.19
C ALA A 119 16.23 2.62 -12.46
N ALA A 120 15.10 2.38 -13.13
CA ALA A 120 13.77 2.47 -12.52
C ALA A 120 13.60 1.43 -11.38
N HIS A 121 14.09 0.21 -11.57
CA HIS A 121 14.07 -0.84 -10.55
C HIS A 121 14.89 -0.46 -9.31
N GLN A 122 16.07 0.14 -9.48
CA GLN A 122 16.89 0.60 -8.36
C GLN A 122 16.21 1.74 -7.58
N ALA A 123 15.61 2.71 -8.29
CA ALA A 123 14.84 3.77 -7.64
C ALA A 123 13.68 3.20 -6.81
N TRP A 124 12.96 2.22 -7.36
CA TRP A 124 11.91 1.50 -6.64
C TRP A 124 12.44 0.74 -5.41
N LEU A 125 13.58 0.05 -5.50
CA LEU A 125 14.14 -0.69 -4.36
C LEU A 125 14.48 0.25 -3.19
N VAL A 126 15.10 1.40 -3.47
CA VAL A 126 15.43 2.40 -2.44
C VAL A 126 14.16 2.92 -1.77
N ALA A 127 13.15 3.33 -2.55
CA ALA A 127 11.90 3.82 -2.03
C ALA A 127 11.12 2.74 -1.25
N GLY A 128 11.02 1.54 -1.82
CA GLY A 128 10.33 0.39 -1.23
C GLY A 128 10.93 -0.03 0.11
N ALA A 129 12.26 -0.02 0.23
CA ALA A 129 12.95 -0.32 1.48
C ALA A 129 12.64 0.74 2.57
N ALA A 130 12.63 2.03 2.20
CA ALA A 130 12.28 3.10 3.14
C ALA A 130 10.82 3.03 3.60
N ILE A 131 9.88 2.74 2.68
CA ILE A 131 8.47 2.53 3.00
C ILE A 131 8.31 1.33 3.95
N GLU A 132 9.00 0.23 3.67
CA GLU A 132 8.92 -0.98 4.48
C GLU A 132 9.47 -0.77 5.89
N ALA A 133 10.59 -0.05 6.02
CA ALA A 133 11.15 0.32 7.32
C ALA A 133 10.15 1.15 8.14
N ALA A 134 9.54 2.18 7.54
CA ALA A 134 8.53 3.00 8.21
C ALA A 134 7.31 2.17 8.64
N ARG A 135 6.82 1.29 7.76
CA ARG A 135 5.69 0.40 8.03
C ARG A 135 5.96 -0.53 9.22
N LEU A 136 7.10 -1.21 9.22
CA LEU A 136 7.44 -2.17 10.27
C LEU A 136 7.72 -1.47 11.61
N ALA A 137 8.45 -0.36 11.60
CA ALA A 137 8.73 0.41 12.82
C ALA A 137 7.44 0.95 13.46
N CYS A 138 6.53 1.49 12.66
CA CYS A 138 5.25 1.99 13.16
C CYS A 138 4.39 0.86 13.76
N LYS A 139 4.29 -0.29 13.09
CA LYS A 139 3.56 -1.46 13.63
C LYS A 139 4.17 -1.98 14.93
N ALA A 140 5.50 -1.96 15.05
CA ALA A 140 6.18 -2.33 16.30
C ALA A 140 5.84 -1.35 17.44
N ALA A 141 5.82 -0.04 17.16
CA ALA A 141 5.43 0.97 18.15
C ALA A 141 3.96 0.81 18.59
N VAL A 142 3.04 0.59 17.65
CA VAL A 142 1.63 0.29 17.95
C VAL A 142 1.49 -0.96 18.82
N GLY A 143 2.23 -2.03 18.50
CA GLY A 143 2.18 -3.30 19.22
C GLY A 143 2.70 -3.24 20.67
N THR A 144 3.51 -2.23 21.00
CA THR A 144 4.09 -2.03 22.35
C THR A 144 3.36 -0.97 23.17
N ALA A 145 2.36 -0.30 22.60
CA ALA A 145 1.57 0.69 23.32
C ALA A 145 0.80 0.05 24.50
N ALA A 146 0.75 0.78 25.62
CA ALA A 146 0.09 0.32 26.85
C ALA A 146 -1.44 0.54 26.84
N ASP A 147 -1.92 1.43 25.98
CA ASP A 147 -3.32 1.81 25.86
C ASP A 147 -3.64 2.27 24.43
N ILE A 148 -4.94 2.53 24.17
CA ILE A 148 -5.44 2.89 22.85
C ILE A 148 -4.87 4.24 22.40
N ALA A 149 -4.82 5.22 23.30
CA ALA A 149 -4.31 6.56 23.00
C ALA A 149 -2.82 6.50 22.57
N GLY A 150 -2.01 5.69 23.26
CA GLY A 150 -0.62 5.44 22.90
C GLY A 150 -0.47 4.73 21.56
N ALA A 151 -1.35 3.78 21.25
CA ALA A 151 -1.36 3.09 19.96
C ALA A 151 -1.70 4.07 18.81
N GLU A 152 -2.68 4.94 19.02
CA GLU A 152 -3.09 5.96 18.04
C GLU A 152 -2.00 7.02 17.83
N ALA A 153 -1.37 7.48 18.91
CA ALA A 153 -0.24 8.41 18.84
C ALA A 153 0.95 7.79 18.07
N ALA A 154 1.26 6.52 18.34
CA ALA A 154 2.31 5.79 17.60
C ALA A 154 1.98 5.67 16.11
N ALA A 155 0.73 5.35 15.76
CA ALA A 155 0.28 5.25 14.39
C ALA A 155 0.35 6.60 13.65
N ALA A 156 -0.05 7.69 14.32
CA ALA A 156 -0.01 9.04 13.77
C ALA A 156 1.41 9.58 13.59
N ALA A 157 2.38 9.08 14.35
CA ALA A 157 3.78 9.49 14.28
C ALA A 157 4.57 8.89 13.10
N VAL A 158 3.93 8.05 12.25
CA VAL A 158 4.61 7.48 11.08
C VAL A 158 5.10 8.57 10.14
N VAL A 159 6.38 8.49 9.77
CA VAL A 159 6.99 9.37 8.75
C VAL A 159 7.24 8.53 7.51
N TRP A 160 6.45 8.78 6.47
CA TRP A 160 6.65 8.15 5.17
C TRP A 160 7.77 8.87 4.40
N PRO A 161 8.60 8.15 3.62
CA PRO A 161 9.56 8.79 2.74
C PRO A 161 8.85 9.67 1.70
N ALA A 162 9.51 10.77 1.32
CA ALA A 162 9.01 11.71 0.31
C ALA A 162 8.95 11.08 -1.08
#